data_AF-A0A940CSE2-F1
#
_entry.id   AF-A0A940CSE2-F1
#
_cell.length_a   1.000
_cell.length_b   1.000
_cell.length_c   1.000
_cell.angle_alpha   90.00
_cell.angle_beta   90.00
_cell.angle_gamma   90.00
#
_symmetry.space_group_name_H-M   'P 1'
#
loop_
_entity.id
_entity.type
_entity.pdbx_description
1 polymer ?
#
loop_
_entity_poly.entity_id
_entity_poly.type
_entity_poly.pdbx_seq_one_letter_code
_entity_poly.pdbx_strand_id
1 'polypeptide(L)' 'MHLSADFFWRLFEATGSVSAYMLYRRLAFH' A
#
# COMPACT_ATOMS: atom_id res chain seq x y z
N MET A 1 -1.74 8.62 -12.91
CA MET A 1 -2.51 8.05 -11.78
C MET A 1 -1.49 7.61 -10.75
N HIS A 2 -1.09 8.49 -9.82
CA HIS A 2 -0.09 8.18 -8.80
C HIS A 2 -0.73 7.23 -7.78
N LEU A 3 -0.17 6.04 -7.62
CA LEU A 3 -0.51 5.15 -6.51
C LEU A 3 0.02 5.78 -5.22
N SER A 4 -0.74 6.74 -4.67
CA SER A 4 -0.38 7.50 -3.48
C SER A 4 -0.54 6.67 -2.21
N ALA A 5 0.21 7.01 -1.16
CA ALA A 5 0.17 6.35 0.14
C ALA A 5 -1.24 6.18 0.73
N ASP A 6 -2.16 7.10 0.41
CA ASP A 6 -3.57 7.07 0.82
C ASP A 6 -4.31 5.81 0.31
N PHE A 7 -4.02 5.37 -0.92
CA PHE A 7 -4.63 4.16 -1.48
C PHE A 7 -4.23 2.91 -0.68
N PHE A 8 -2.94 2.79 -0.36
CA PHE A 8 -2.42 1.66 0.42
C PHE A 8 -2.86 1.72 1.89
N TRP A 9 -3.03 2.93 2.44
CA TRP A 9 -3.59 3.12 3.77
C TRP A 9 -5.03 2.61 3.86
N ARG A 10 -5.90 3.03 2.93
CA ARG A 10 -7.30 2.58 2.91
C ARG A 10 -7.44 1.08 2.61
N LEU A 11 -6.55 0.53 1.77
CA LEU A 11 -6.50 -0.91 1.50
C LEU A 11 -6.09 -1.72 2.75
N PHE A 12 -5.13 -1.20 3.53
CA PHE A 12 -4.75 -1.80 4.81
C PHE A 12 -5.91 -1.75 5.81
N GLU A 13 -6.59 -0.61 5.97
CA GLU A 13 -7.74 -0.50 6.88
C GLU A 13 -8.89 -1.44 6.50
N ALA A 14 -9.14 -1.63 5.19
CA ALA A 14 -10.21 -2.50 4.71
C ALA A 14 -9.90 -4.00 4.85
N THR A 15 -8.62 -4.39 4.82
CA THR A 15 -8.22 -5.82 4.76
C THR A 15 -7.44 -6.30 5.99
N GLY A 16 -6.91 -5.40 6.81
CA GLY A 16 -5.93 -5.69 7.87
C GLY A 16 -4.62 -6.27 7.36
N SER A 17 -4.38 -6.26 6.04
CA SER A 17 -3.32 -7.05 5.42
C SER A 17 -2.02 -6.27 5.33
N VAL A 18 -1.06 -6.62 6.20
CA VAL A 18 0.34 -6.15 6.17
C VAL A 18 1.00 -6.38 4.80
N SER A 19 0.53 -7.38 4.04
CA SER A 19 1.02 -7.70 2.70
C SER A 19 0.89 -6.53 1.72
N ALA A 20 -0.16 -5.71 1.84
CA ALA A 20 -0.37 -4.55 0.98
C ALA A 20 0.69 -3.45 1.22
N TYR A 21 1.08 -3.24 2.49
CA TYR A 21 2.13 -2.30 2.85
C TYR A 21 3.51 -2.78 2.39
N MET A 22 3.80 -4.08 2.50
CA MET A 22 5.05 -4.66 1.98
C MET A 22 5.15 -4.51 0.45
N LEU A 23 4.03 -4.69 -0.26
CA LEU A 23 3.98 -4.49 -1.70
C LEU A 23 4.22 -3.02 -2.08
N TYR A 24 3.60 -2.06 -1.39
CA TYR A 24 3.88 -0.64 -1.56
C TYR A 24 5.35 -0.31 -1.33
N ARG A 25 5.93 -0.78 -0.22
CA ARG A 25 7.36 -0.60 0.07
C ARG A 25 8.25 -1.15 -1.04
N ARG A 26 7.87 -2.26 -1.67
CA ARG A 26 8.64 -2.85 -2.77
C ARG A 26 8.51 -2.05 -4.06
N LEU A 27 7.32 -1.51 -4.35
CA LEU A 27 7.04 -0.70 -5.53
C LEU A 27 7.58 0.73 -5.43
N ALA A 28 7.70 1.29 -4.22
CA ALA A 28 8.15 2.66 -4.00
C ALA A 28 9.68 2.82 -3.94
N PHE A 29 10.42 1.71 -3.80
CA PHE A 29 11.88 1.69 -3.72
C PHE A 29 12.55 1.07 -4.97
N HIS A 30 11.86 1.06 -6.12
CA HIS A 30 12.40 0.73 -7.44
C HIS A 30 12.03 1.84 -8.43
#